data_AF-A0A846XSV3-F1
#
_entry.id   AF-A0A846XSV3-F1
#
_cell.length_a   1.000
_cell.length_b   1.000
_cell.length_c   1.000
_cell.angle_alpha   90.00
_cell.angle_beta   90.00
_cell.angle_gamma   90.00
#
_symmetry.space_group_name_H-M   'P 1'
#
loop_
_entity.id
_entity.type
_entity.pdbx_description
1 polymer ?
#
loop_
_entity_poly.entity_id
_entity_poly.type
_entity_poly.pdbx_seq_one_letter_code
_entity_poly.pdbx_strand_id
1 'polypeptide(L)'
;MRARRLRARVTAALVLAALLVPALAGCLRVQASMGLSSNDRVSGRIVAAVIPENSADEGPQFTAPEALATQVRIEPYNQDGYVGSEIYFDDLNFGEVEQLSQLSEQAQGLFELKFQRNGDLVSLNGRVDLETLAPHGSDVQLSVAFPARVAKTNGTREGDAVVSWKLPAGEVSTVRAEVGYADPNTRSFAGWAGIVGGITLAVAAVVAALAYLYRNPPASGAPAGFSLRRWWDQVKNDA
;
A
#
# COMPACT_ATOMS: atom_id res chain seq x y z
N MET A 1 45.88 -47.46 -12.71
CA MET A 1 46.08 -46.03 -13.04
C MET A 1 44.78 -45.24 -13.34
N ARG A 2 43.70 -45.84 -13.87
CA ARG A 2 42.43 -45.13 -14.18
C ARG A 2 41.70 -44.54 -12.95
N ALA A 3 41.66 -45.25 -11.82
CA ALA A 3 40.98 -44.80 -10.60
C ALA A 3 41.59 -43.53 -9.97
N ARG A 4 42.90 -43.32 -10.11
CA ARG A 4 43.61 -42.14 -9.58
C ARG A 4 43.30 -40.88 -10.40
N ARG A 5 43.08 -41.03 -11.72
CA ARG A 5 42.68 -39.94 -12.63
C ARG A 5 41.22 -39.54 -12.45
N LEU A 6 40.33 -40.48 -12.12
CA LEU A 6 38.93 -40.21 -11.80
C LEU A 6 38.79 -39.43 -10.49
N ARG A 7 39.52 -39.84 -9.43
CA ARG A 7 39.52 -39.10 -8.15
C ARG A 7 40.03 -37.67 -8.30
N ALA A 8 41.10 -37.45 -9.08
CA ALA A 8 41.63 -36.12 -9.34
C ALA A 8 40.67 -35.20 -10.13
N ARG A 9 39.88 -35.77 -11.06
CA ARG A 9 38.86 -35.02 -11.81
C ARG A 9 37.64 -34.67 -10.95
N VAL A 10 37.23 -35.55 -10.05
CA VAL A 10 36.14 -35.27 -9.10
C VAL A 10 36.55 -34.21 -8.08
N THR A 11 37.78 -34.27 -7.56
CA THR A 11 38.30 -33.21 -6.67
C THR A 11 38.46 -31.88 -7.40
N ALA A 12 38.93 -31.88 -8.65
CA ALA A 12 39.02 -30.65 -9.45
C ALA A 12 37.63 -30.06 -9.75
N ALA A 13 36.63 -30.90 -10.05
CA ALA A 13 35.26 -30.45 -10.26
C ALA A 13 34.63 -29.90 -8.98
N LEU A 14 34.89 -30.50 -7.81
CA LEU A 14 34.43 -29.99 -6.51
C LEU A 14 35.11 -28.68 -6.11
N VAL A 15 36.42 -28.54 -6.36
CA VAL A 15 37.14 -27.28 -6.14
C VAL A 15 36.66 -26.19 -7.08
N LEU A 16 36.47 -26.50 -8.37
CA LEU A 16 35.94 -25.55 -9.35
C LEU A 16 34.50 -25.15 -9.02
N ALA A 17 33.66 -26.11 -8.58
CA ALA A 17 32.33 -25.82 -8.09
C ALA A 17 32.36 -24.93 -6.82
N ALA A 18 33.24 -25.23 -5.85
CA ALA A 18 33.41 -24.41 -4.66
C ALA A 18 33.93 -22.99 -4.98
N LEU A 19 34.74 -22.83 -6.04
CA LEU A 19 35.22 -21.53 -6.50
C LEU A 19 34.17 -20.75 -7.31
N LEU A 20 33.30 -21.45 -8.04
CA LEU A 20 32.27 -20.85 -8.89
C LEU A 20 31.01 -20.46 -8.11
N VAL A 21 30.70 -21.15 -7.00
CA VAL A 21 29.55 -20.84 -6.13
C VAL A 21 29.53 -19.37 -5.67
N PRO A 22 30.62 -18.77 -5.15
CA PRO A 22 30.61 -17.35 -4.78
C PRO A 22 30.53 -16.40 -5.99
N ALA A 23 31.02 -16.82 -7.17
CA ALA A 23 30.91 -16.00 -8.39
C ALA A 23 29.48 -15.97 -8.99
N LEU A 24 28.60 -16.86 -8.53
CA LEU A 24 27.18 -16.90 -8.88
C LEU A 24 26.30 -16.16 -7.84
N ALA A 25 26.87 -15.77 -6.70
CA ALA A 25 26.16 -14.98 -5.71
C ALA A 25 26.13 -13.52 -6.17
N GLY A 26 24.93 -12.94 -6.22
CA GLY A 26 24.81 -11.52 -6.53
C GLY A 26 25.46 -10.66 -5.46
N CYS A 27 26.29 -9.69 -5.86
CA CYS A 27 26.92 -8.72 -4.96
C CYS A 27 25.90 -7.83 -4.26
N LEU A 28 24.72 -7.59 -4.86
CA LEU A 28 23.66 -6.74 -4.30
C LEU A 28 22.34 -7.51 -4.20
N ARG A 29 21.71 -7.46 -3.04
CA ARG A 29 20.38 -8.01 -2.77
C ARG A 29 19.47 -6.90 -2.24
N VAL A 30 18.41 -6.60 -2.99
CA VAL A 30 17.37 -5.67 -2.58
C VAL A 30 16.03 -6.39 -2.64
N GLN A 31 15.40 -6.59 -1.48
CA GLN A 31 14.12 -7.27 -1.36
C GLN A 31 13.14 -6.38 -0.60
N ALA A 32 12.17 -5.85 -1.31
CA ALA A 32 11.08 -5.08 -0.73
C ALA A 32 9.84 -5.97 -0.63
N SER A 33 9.30 -6.13 0.57
CA SER A 33 8.04 -6.84 0.80
C SER A 33 7.09 -5.95 1.60
N MET A 34 5.91 -5.67 1.06
CA MET A 34 4.93 -4.80 1.71
C MET A 34 3.51 -5.34 1.58
N GLY A 35 2.66 -4.97 2.53
CA GLY A 35 1.26 -5.33 2.58
C GLY A 35 0.40 -4.08 2.62
N LEU A 36 -0.67 -4.08 1.83
CA LEU A 36 -1.73 -3.09 1.88
C LEU A 36 -2.87 -3.62 2.74
N SER A 37 -3.34 -2.77 3.64
CA SER A 37 -4.51 -2.99 4.47
C SER A 37 -5.78 -2.41 3.83
N SER A 38 -6.96 -2.80 4.31
CA SER A 38 -8.24 -2.29 3.82
C SER A 38 -8.51 -0.81 4.15
N ASN A 39 -7.69 -0.20 5.00
CA ASN A 39 -7.78 1.20 5.44
C ASN A 39 -6.71 2.10 4.81
N ASP A 40 -6.14 1.71 3.67
CA ASP A 40 -5.13 2.48 2.94
C ASP A 40 -3.87 2.74 3.77
N ARG A 41 -3.44 1.71 4.48
CA ARG A 41 -2.18 1.68 5.22
C ARG A 41 -1.27 0.62 4.65
N VAL A 42 0.01 0.95 4.58
CA VAL A 42 1.07 0.13 4.01
C VAL A 42 2.09 -0.15 5.10
N SER A 43 2.33 -1.43 5.33
CA SER A 43 3.33 -1.91 6.27
C SER A 43 4.22 -2.92 5.57
N GLY A 44 5.46 -3.06 6.01
CA GLY A 44 6.38 -3.96 5.34
C GLY A 44 7.80 -3.83 5.81
N ARG A 45 8.68 -4.36 4.97
CA ARG A 45 10.13 -4.30 5.17
C ARG A 45 10.87 -4.24 3.85
N ILE A 46 12.02 -3.58 3.87
CA ILE A 46 12.99 -3.52 2.77
C ILE A 46 14.32 -4.02 3.31
N VAL A 47 14.86 -5.07 2.68
CA VAL A 47 16.23 -5.54 2.93
C VAL A 47 17.10 -5.03 1.80
N ALA A 48 18.19 -4.35 2.14
CA ALA A 48 19.22 -3.96 1.19
C ALA A 48 20.59 -4.38 1.75
N ALA A 49 21.21 -5.36 1.09
CA ALA A 49 22.42 -5.97 1.58
C ALA A 49 23.38 -6.34 0.45
N VAL A 50 24.66 -6.34 0.75
CA VAL A 50 25.74 -6.67 -0.18
C VAL A 50 26.68 -7.71 0.42
N ILE A 51 27.45 -8.38 -0.43
CA ILE A 51 28.58 -9.19 0.07
C ILE A 51 29.67 -8.21 0.51
N PRO A 52 30.14 -8.26 1.77
CA PRO A 52 31.14 -7.32 2.26
C PRO A 52 32.46 -7.47 1.49
N GLU A 53 33.04 -6.36 1.05
CA GLU A 53 34.36 -6.38 0.41
C GLU A 53 35.49 -6.63 1.43
N ASN A 54 35.28 -6.22 2.68
CA ASN A 54 36.22 -6.36 3.78
C ASN A 54 35.49 -6.45 5.13
N SER A 55 36.21 -6.77 6.21
CA SER A 55 35.62 -6.97 7.55
C SER A 55 35.07 -5.70 8.23
N ALA A 56 35.34 -4.52 7.69
CA ALA A 56 34.83 -3.24 8.17
C ALA A 56 33.70 -2.69 7.28
N ASP A 57 33.31 -3.43 6.24
CA ASP A 57 32.20 -3.08 5.37
C ASP A 57 30.87 -3.44 6.07
N GLU A 58 30.07 -2.43 6.37
CA GLU A 58 28.75 -2.57 6.99
C GLU A 58 27.63 -2.60 5.93
N GLY A 59 27.97 -2.52 4.64
CA GLY A 59 27.02 -2.48 3.54
C GLY A 59 26.20 -1.18 3.47
N PRO A 60 25.12 -1.17 2.66
CA PRO A 60 24.28 0.01 2.48
C PRO A 60 23.64 0.48 3.79
N GLN A 61 23.85 1.75 4.10
CA GLN A 61 23.29 2.42 5.28
C GLN A 61 22.17 3.37 4.89
N PHE A 62 21.13 3.44 5.73
CA PHE A 62 19.93 4.24 5.49
C PHE A 62 19.67 5.14 6.69
N THR A 63 19.06 6.30 6.45
CA THR A 63 18.66 7.22 7.50
C THR A 63 17.19 7.56 7.33
N ALA A 64 16.40 7.38 8.40
CA ALA A 64 14.99 7.73 8.39
C ALA A 64 14.82 9.26 8.34
N PRO A 65 14.05 9.81 7.37
CA PRO A 65 13.65 11.20 7.40
C PRO A 65 12.89 11.52 8.69
N GLU A 66 13.02 12.75 9.21
CA GLU A 66 12.32 13.18 10.43
C GLU A 66 10.80 12.95 10.35
N ALA A 67 10.22 13.14 9.17
CA ALA A 67 8.80 12.92 8.91
C ALA A 67 8.33 11.47 9.16
N LEU A 68 9.22 10.49 9.00
CA LEU A 68 8.92 9.05 9.10
C LEU A 68 9.59 8.38 10.31
N ALA A 69 10.29 9.14 11.14
CA ALA A 69 11.14 8.59 12.21
C ALA A 69 10.39 7.74 13.26
N THR A 70 9.06 7.93 13.40
CA THR A 70 8.23 7.13 14.31
C THR A 70 7.61 5.89 13.67
N GLN A 71 7.50 5.88 12.34
CA GLN A 71 6.87 4.80 11.57
C GLN A 71 7.91 3.86 10.93
N VAL A 72 9.15 4.31 10.81
CA VAL A 72 10.26 3.58 10.19
C VAL A 72 11.31 3.22 11.24
N ARG A 73 11.72 1.95 11.25
CA ARG A 73 12.81 1.43 12.06
C ARG A 73 13.85 0.80 11.16
N ILE A 74 15.12 1.16 11.35
CA ILE A 74 16.24 0.64 10.58
C ILE A 74 17.09 -0.21 11.51
N GLU A 75 17.36 -1.44 11.10
CA GLU A 75 18.16 -2.41 11.83
C GLU A 75 19.33 -2.91 10.95
N PRO A 76 20.49 -3.25 11.55
CA PRO A 76 21.58 -3.85 10.80
C PRO A 76 21.17 -5.25 10.31
N TYR A 77 21.46 -5.55 9.04
CA TYR A 77 21.23 -6.85 8.44
C TYR A 77 22.56 -7.59 8.29
N ASN A 78 22.65 -8.81 8.83
CA ASN A 78 23.80 -9.70 8.66
C ASN A 78 23.33 -11.15 8.60
N GLN A 79 23.05 -11.65 7.40
CA GLN A 79 22.59 -13.02 7.16
C GLN A 79 23.11 -13.56 5.83
N ASP A 80 23.32 -14.88 5.73
CA ASP A 80 23.74 -15.57 4.50
C ASP A 80 25.03 -15.02 3.85
N GLY A 81 25.91 -14.39 4.64
CA GLY A 81 27.13 -13.74 4.14
C GLY A 81 26.91 -12.36 3.52
N TYR A 82 25.70 -11.81 3.63
CA TYR A 82 25.36 -10.45 3.25
C TYR A 82 25.31 -9.53 4.46
N VAL A 83 25.81 -8.30 4.30
CA VAL A 83 25.74 -7.22 5.29
C VAL A 83 25.04 -6.00 4.70
N GLY A 84 24.31 -5.27 5.52
CA GLY A 84 23.62 -4.05 5.11
C GLY A 84 22.57 -3.63 6.13
N SER A 85 21.41 -3.22 5.64
CA SER A 85 20.32 -2.74 6.49
C SER A 85 18.99 -3.40 6.16
N GLU A 86 18.17 -3.59 7.19
CA GLU A 86 16.78 -3.97 7.09
C GLU A 86 15.91 -2.84 7.64
N ILE A 87 14.98 -2.38 6.82
CA ILE A 87 14.13 -1.23 7.11
C ILE A 87 12.72 -1.78 7.31
N TYR A 88 12.18 -1.63 8.51
CA TYR A 88 10.80 -1.95 8.84
C TYR A 88 9.98 -0.66 8.81
N PHE A 89 8.80 -0.71 8.23
CA PHE A 89 7.87 0.41 8.26
C PHE A 89 6.45 -0.09 8.54
N ASP A 90 5.70 0.71 9.29
CA ASP A 90 4.35 0.36 9.70
C ASP A 90 3.41 1.55 9.60
N ASP A 91 2.15 1.24 9.27
CA ASP A 91 1.03 2.18 9.20
C ASP A 91 1.28 3.41 8.31
N LEU A 92 2.01 3.25 7.21
CA LEU A 92 2.26 4.34 6.26
C LEU A 92 1.04 4.60 5.39
N ASN A 93 0.71 5.86 5.15
CA ASN A 93 -0.24 6.24 4.11
C ASN A 93 0.41 6.23 2.71
N PHE A 94 -0.41 6.32 1.65
CA PHE A 94 0.07 6.26 0.27
C PHE A 94 1.08 7.36 -0.11
N GLY A 95 0.96 8.55 0.46
CA GLY A 95 1.91 9.64 0.22
C GLY A 95 3.21 9.47 1.02
N GLU A 96 3.15 8.86 2.20
CA GLU A 96 4.35 8.52 3.00
C GLU A 96 5.18 7.42 2.33
N VAL A 97 4.54 6.48 1.62
CA VAL A 97 5.27 5.46 0.84
C VAL A 97 6.14 6.10 -0.25
N GLU A 98 5.67 7.17 -0.90
CA GLU A 98 6.48 7.90 -1.90
C GLU A 98 7.76 8.48 -1.25
N GLN A 99 7.69 8.84 0.03
CA GLN A 99 8.83 9.39 0.80
C GLN A 99 9.84 8.31 1.21
N LEU A 100 9.51 7.02 1.15
CA LEU A 100 10.48 5.94 1.42
C LEU A 100 11.67 5.98 0.45
N SER A 101 11.49 6.50 -0.76
CA SER A 101 12.58 6.73 -1.73
C SER A 101 13.65 7.68 -1.20
N GLN A 102 13.32 8.51 -0.19
CA GLN A 102 14.23 9.47 0.43
C GLN A 102 15.09 8.85 1.56
N LEU A 103 14.83 7.60 1.95
CA LEU A 103 15.59 6.90 3.00
C LEU A 103 17.07 6.68 2.66
N SER A 104 17.39 6.64 1.37
CA SER A 104 18.75 6.53 0.86
C SER A 104 18.94 7.50 -0.28
N GLU A 105 19.98 8.33 -0.18
CA GLU A 105 20.43 9.20 -1.27
C GLU A 105 20.77 8.39 -2.53
N GLN A 106 21.28 7.16 -2.38
CA GLN A 106 21.57 6.28 -3.50
C GLN A 106 20.30 5.72 -4.17
N ALA A 107 19.19 5.59 -3.44
CA ALA A 107 17.92 5.10 -3.97
C ALA A 107 17.07 6.20 -4.63
N GLN A 108 17.41 7.47 -4.41
CA GLN A 108 16.70 8.62 -4.98
C GLN A 108 16.72 8.56 -6.51
N GLY A 109 15.53 8.55 -7.11
CA GLY A 109 15.37 8.47 -8.58
C GLY A 109 15.51 7.07 -9.17
N LEU A 110 16.04 6.09 -8.43
CA LEU A 110 16.07 4.69 -8.87
C LEU A 110 14.72 4.00 -8.66
N PHE A 111 14.02 4.32 -7.56
CA PHE A 111 12.73 3.72 -7.22
C PHE A 111 11.67 4.79 -7.04
N GLU A 112 10.69 4.82 -7.94
CA GLU A 112 9.48 5.62 -7.81
C GLU A 112 8.30 4.66 -7.66
N LEU A 113 7.62 4.70 -6.51
CA LEU A 113 6.45 3.88 -6.23
C LEU A 113 5.32 4.79 -5.76
N LYS A 114 4.16 4.67 -6.39
CA LYS A 114 3.01 5.53 -6.17
C LYS A 114 1.73 4.72 -6.07
N PHE A 115 1.01 4.95 -4.98
CA PHE A 115 -0.32 4.40 -4.77
C PHE A 115 -1.37 5.48 -5.02
N GLN A 116 -2.37 5.16 -5.83
CA GLN A 116 -3.48 6.07 -6.14
C GLN A 116 -4.81 5.34 -6.01
N ARG A 117 -5.77 5.99 -5.34
CA ARG A 117 -7.15 5.53 -5.22
C ARG A 117 -8.07 6.31 -6.16
N ASN A 118 -9.00 5.59 -6.78
CA ASN A 118 -10.15 6.13 -7.50
C ASN A 118 -11.41 5.33 -7.12
N GLY A 119 -12.18 5.86 -6.16
CA GLY A 119 -13.31 5.15 -5.56
C GLY A 119 -12.85 3.85 -4.88
N ASP A 120 -13.42 2.72 -5.28
CA ASP A 120 -13.06 1.39 -4.76
C ASP A 120 -11.85 0.77 -5.48
N LEU A 121 -11.28 1.42 -6.50
CA LEU A 121 -10.09 0.92 -7.19
C LEU A 121 -8.83 1.58 -6.64
N VAL A 122 -7.84 0.77 -6.28
CA VAL A 122 -6.50 1.22 -5.93
C VAL A 122 -5.51 0.70 -6.95
N SER A 123 -4.68 1.60 -7.45
CA SER A 123 -3.62 1.31 -8.39
C SER A 123 -2.26 1.58 -7.77
N LEU A 124 -1.36 0.62 -7.90
CA LEU A 124 0.08 0.75 -7.70
C LEU A 124 0.69 1.01 -9.07
N ASN A 125 1.41 2.12 -9.21
CA ASN A 125 2.26 2.41 -10.35
C ASN A 125 3.66 2.70 -9.84
N GLY A 126 4.66 2.16 -10.53
CA GLY A 126 6.04 2.42 -10.19
C GLY A 126 6.96 2.34 -11.39
N ARG A 127 8.05 3.08 -11.29
CA ARG A 127 9.18 3.07 -12.22
C ARG A 127 10.42 2.73 -11.42
N VAL A 128 11.16 1.75 -11.90
CA VAL A 128 12.40 1.31 -11.29
C VAL A 128 13.50 1.40 -12.33
N ASP A 129 14.43 2.33 -12.13
CA ASP A 129 15.53 2.62 -13.04
C ASP A 129 16.82 2.01 -12.51
N LEU A 130 17.25 0.88 -13.09
CA LEU A 130 18.44 0.15 -12.66
C LEU A 130 19.54 0.18 -13.74
N GLU A 131 19.47 1.10 -14.70
CA GLU A 131 20.44 1.20 -15.80
C GLU A 131 21.89 1.41 -15.30
N THR A 132 22.04 2.07 -14.14
CA THR A 132 23.34 2.38 -13.53
C THR A 132 23.91 1.22 -12.72
N LEU A 133 23.12 0.18 -12.42
CA LEU A 133 23.58 -0.99 -11.68
C LEU A 133 24.27 -1.98 -12.61
N ALA A 134 25.32 -2.62 -12.09
CA ALA A 134 26.02 -3.67 -12.82
C ALA A 134 25.03 -4.80 -13.20
N PRO A 135 24.93 -5.19 -14.49
CA PRO A 135 23.96 -6.18 -14.97
C PRO A 135 24.12 -7.58 -14.37
N HIS A 136 25.28 -7.86 -13.78
CA HIS A 136 25.61 -9.16 -13.22
C HIS A 136 25.65 -9.09 -11.70
N GLY A 137 24.83 -9.91 -11.05
CA GLY A 137 24.86 -10.10 -9.60
C GLY A 137 24.02 -9.11 -8.79
N SER A 138 22.98 -8.52 -9.37
CA SER A 138 21.99 -7.75 -8.59
C SER A 138 20.67 -8.52 -8.55
N ASP A 139 20.18 -8.83 -7.37
CA ASP A 139 18.86 -9.43 -7.14
C ASP A 139 17.92 -8.39 -6.53
N VAL A 140 17.10 -7.77 -7.37
CA VAL A 140 16.11 -6.76 -6.96
C VAL A 140 14.71 -7.36 -7.10
N GLN A 141 14.01 -7.51 -5.98
CA GLN A 141 12.68 -8.09 -5.93
C GLN A 141 11.73 -7.19 -5.14
N LEU A 142 10.53 -7.00 -5.68
CA LEU A 142 9.43 -6.31 -5.02
C LEU A 142 8.26 -7.29 -4.89
N SER A 143 7.72 -7.43 -3.69
CA SER A 143 6.51 -8.21 -3.41
C SER A 143 5.49 -7.37 -2.67
N VAL A 144 4.26 -7.36 -3.16
CA VAL A 144 3.15 -6.59 -2.59
C VAL A 144 1.97 -7.51 -2.34
N ALA A 145 1.54 -7.59 -1.08
CA ALA A 145 0.32 -8.26 -0.67
C ALA A 145 -0.83 -7.25 -0.59
N PHE A 146 -1.90 -7.49 -1.34
CA PHE A 146 -3.08 -6.63 -1.37
C PHE A 146 -4.19 -7.17 -0.45
N PRO A 147 -5.11 -6.32 0.03
CA PRO A 147 -6.20 -6.74 0.93
C PRO A 147 -7.33 -7.49 0.21
N ALA A 148 -7.29 -7.53 -1.13
CA ALA A 148 -8.28 -8.17 -1.98
C ALA A 148 -7.62 -8.74 -3.24
N ARG A 149 -8.40 -9.50 -4.02
CA ARG A 149 -7.91 -10.09 -5.28
C ARG A 149 -7.45 -9.02 -6.27
N VAL A 150 -6.27 -9.23 -6.82
CA VAL A 150 -5.68 -8.33 -7.82
C VAL A 150 -6.41 -8.48 -9.15
N ALA A 151 -6.92 -7.37 -9.70
CA ALA A 151 -7.64 -7.35 -10.95
C ALA A 151 -6.68 -7.40 -12.15
N LYS A 152 -5.73 -6.45 -12.21
CA LYS A 152 -4.74 -6.35 -13.28
C LYS A 152 -3.35 -6.17 -12.70
N THR A 153 -2.34 -6.76 -13.33
CA THR A 153 -0.95 -6.53 -12.98
C THR A 153 -0.01 -6.91 -14.13
N ASN A 154 1.17 -6.29 -14.18
CA ASN A 154 2.28 -6.71 -15.03
C ASN A 154 3.33 -7.56 -14.27
N GLY A 155 3.09 -7.88 -13.00
CA GLY A 155 3.93 -8.75 -12.18
C GLY A 155 3.48 -10.21 -12.21
N THR A 156 4.23 -11.06 -11.52
CA THR A 156 3.88 -12.46 -11.30
C THR A 156 2.95 -12.55 -10.10
N ARG A 157 1.74 -13.08 -10.30
CA ARG A 157 0.79 -13.24 -9.19
C ARG A 157 1.09 -14.52 -8.40
N GLU A 158 1.27 -14.38 -7.10
CA GLU A 158 1.44 -15.48 -6.16
C GLU A 158 0.13 -15.67 -5.38
N GLY A 159 -0.70 -16.61 -5.81
CA GLY A 159 -2.06 -16.78 -5.27
C GLY A 159 -3.04 -15.72 -5.81
N ASP A 160 -3.95 -15.24 -4.96
CA ASP A 160 -5.02 -14.31 -5.38
C ASP A 160 -4.68 -12.83 -5.10
N ALA A 161 -3.89 -12.56 -4.07
CA ALA A 161 -3.72 -11.24 -3.50
C ALA A 161 -2.27 -10.76 -3.42
N VAL A 162 -1.28 -11.62 -3.69
CA VAL A 162 0.14 -11.25 -3.68
C VAL A 162 0.65 -11.14 -5.11
N VAL A 163 1.45 -10.12 -5.36
CA VAL A 163 2.13 -9.91 -6.65
C VAL A 163 3.61 -9.67 -6.41
N SER A 164 4.45 -10.37 -7.16
CA SER A 164 5.90 -10.22 -7.15
C SER A 164 6.42 -9.69 -8.49
N TRP A 165 7.45 -8.86 -8.43
CA TRP A 165 8.20 -8.34 -9.56
C TRP A 165 9.68 -8.62 -9.34
N LYS A 166 10.31 -9.21 -10.35
CA LYS A 166 11.76 -9.35 -10.42
C LYS A 166 12.27 -8.26 -11.36
N LEU A 167 13.16 -7.42 -10.85
CA LEU A 167 13.59 -6.19 -11.48
C LEU A 167 15.06 -6.39 -11.90
N PRO A 168 15.32 -6.72 -13.17
CA PRO A 168 16.69 -6.96 -13.64
C PRO A 168 17.50 -5.67 -13.65
N ALA A 169 18.78 -5.78 -13.27
CA ALA A 169 19.72 -4.67 -13.36
C ALA A 169 20.12 -4.38 -14.81
N GLY A 170 20.46 -3.13 -15.08
CA GLY A 170 20.86 -2.64 -16.41
C GLY A 170 19.70 -2.21 -17.31
N GLU A 171 18.46 -2.21 -16.82
CA GLU A 171 17.30 -1.71 -17.55
C GLU A 171 16.30 -0.97 -16.65
N VAL A 172 15.37 -0.27 -17.30
CA VAL A 172 14.23 0.37 -16.63
C VAL A 172 13.05 -0.59 -16.61
N SER A 173 12.59 -0.91 -15.41
CA SER A 173 11.39 -1.72 -15.18
C SER A 173 10.20 -0.86 -14.76
N THR A 174 8.99 -1.31 -15.10
CA THR A 174 7.76 -0.70 -14.61
C THR A 174 7.01 -1.69 -13.72
N VAL A 175 6.39 -1.17 -12.67
CA VAL A 175 5.60 -1.94 -11.71
C VAL A 175 4.17 -1.44 -11.80
N ARG A 176 3.21 -2.33 -12.03
CA ARG A 176 1.79 -1.98 -12.08
C ARG A 176 0.93 -3.07 -11.47
N ALA A 177 0.03 -2.68 -10.57
CA ALA A 177 -1.04 -3.52 -10.09
C ALA A 177 -2.31 -2.70 -9.82
N GLU A 178 -3.47 -3.31 -10.02
CA GLU A 178 -4.78 -2.73 -9.75
C GLU A 178 -5.59 -3.71 -8.92
N VAL A 179 -6.15 -3.23 -7.81
CA VAL A 179 -6.96 -4.00 -6.88
C VAL A 179 -8.24 -3.24 -6.54
N GLY A 180 -9.37 -3.94 -6.46
CA GLY A 180 -10.64 -3.37 -6.04
C GLY A 180 -10.94 -3.69 -4.58
N TYR A 181 -11.05 -2.68 -3.72
CA TYR A 181 -11.57 -2.80 -2.36
C TYR A 181 -12.24 -1.51 -1.87
N ALA A 182 -13.27 -1.70 -1.04
CA ALA A 182 -14.15 -0.63 -0.57
C ALA A 182 -13.40 0.56 0.05
N ASP A 183 -13.78 1.77 -0.33
CA ASP A 183 -13.23 3.00 0.22
C ASP A 183 -13.54 3.12 1.73
N PRO A 184 -12.52 3.21 2.61
CA PRO A 184 -12.72 3.33 4.05
C PRO A 184 -13.50 4.60 4.44
N ASN A 185 -13.44 5.68 3.66
CA ASN A 185 -14.12 6.95 3.96
C ASN A 185 -15.63 6.88 3.73
N THR A 186 -16.09 6.07 2.76
CA THR A 186 -17.54 5.91 2.50
C THR A 186 -18.27 5.24 3.65
N ARG A 187 -17.58 4.34 4.38
CA ARG A 187 -18.12 3.69 5.60
C ARG A 187 -18.43 4.70 6.70
N SER A 188 -17.59 5.72 6.85
CA SER A 188 -17.78 6.81 7.82
C SER A 188 -18.99 7.68 7.48
N PHE A 189 -19.18 8.02 6.21
CA PHE A 189 -20.27 8.90 5.77
C PHE A 189 -21.66 8.35 6.11
N ALA A 190 -21.93 7.06 5.85
CA ALA A 190 -23.23 6.46 6.14
C ALA A 190 -23.57 6.50 7.65
N GLY A 191 -22.57 6.27 8.51
CA GLY A 191 -22.73 6.36 9.96
C GLY A 191 -23.06 7.78 10.42
N TRP A 192 -22.28 8.77 9.97
CA TRP A 192 -22.53 10.18 10.32
C TRP A 192 -23.84 10.71 9.73
N ALA A 193 -24.19 10.35 8.50
CA ALA A 193 -25.46 10.72 7.89
C ALA A 193 -26.66 10.18 8.68
N GLY A 194 -26.57 8.94 9.17
CA GLY A 194 -27.59 8.36 10.05
C GLY A 194 -27.71 9.11 11.38
N ILE A 195 -26.58 9.44 12.02
CA ILE A 195 -26.57 10.22 13.28
C ILE A 195 -27.18 11.61 13.06
N VAL A 196 -26.72 12.35 12.05
CA VAL A 196 -27.22 13.70 11.73
C VAL A 196 -28.70 13.65 11.34
N GLY A 197 -29.11 12.67 10.53
CA GLY A 197 -30.50 12.46 10.17
C GLY A 197 -31.39 12.16 11.38
N GLY A 198 -30.92 11.29 12.28
CA GLY A 198 -31.61 10.97 13.53
C GLY A 198 -31.76 12.17 14.45
N ILE A 199 -30.69 12.95 14.66
CA ILE A 199 -30.72 14.18 15.46
C ILE A 199 -31.69 15.19 14.84
N THR A 200 -31.64 15.38 13.52
CA THR A 200 -32.52 16.32 12.82
C THR A 200 -33.99 15.92 12.97
N LEU A 201 -34.31 14.63 12.81
CA LEU A 201 -35.67 14.12 13.02
C LEU A 201 -36.12 14.26 14.48
N ALA A 202 -35.24 14.01 15.45
CA ALA A 202 -35.55 14.18 16.87
C ALA A 202 -35.87 15.65 17.19
N VAL A 203 -35.05 16.58 16.70
CA VAL A 203 -35.30 18.03 16.87
C VAL A 203 -36.60 18.43 16.20
N ALA A 204 -36.85 17.98 14.96
CA ALA A 204 -38.10 18.27 14.27
C ALA A 204 -39.33 17.74 15.03
N ALA A 205 -39.24 16.53 15.61
CA ALA A 205 -40.30 15.96 16.43
C ALA A 205 -40.55 16.77 17.71
N VAL A 206 -39.48 17.23 18.38
CA VAL A 206 -39.60 18.10 19.57
C VAL A 206 -40.27 19.42 19.20
N VAL A 207 -39.84 20.07 18.12
CA VAL A 207 -40.44 21.33 17.64
C VAL A 207 -41.92 21.12 17.29
N ALA A 208 -42.26 20.04 16.58
CA ALA A 208 -43.64 19.71 16.24
C ALA A 208 -44.50 19.45 17.49
N ALA A 209 -43.97 18.73 18.48
CA ALA A 209 -44.65 18.48 19.75
C ALA A 209 -44.89 19.77 20.54
N LEU A 210 -43.87 20.63 20.65
CA LEU A 210 -43.99 21.93 21.30
C LEU A 210 -45.00 22.82 20.55
N ALA A 211 -44.95 22.87 19.23
CA ALA A 211 -45.90 23.62 18.41
C ALA A 211 -47.34 23.12 18.59
N TYR A 212 -47.54 21.81 18.77
CA TYR A 212 -48.86 21.24 19.00
C TYR A 212 -49.40 21.56 20.41
N LEU A 213 -48.55 21.42 21.43
CA LEU A 213 -48.91 21.65 22.84
C LEU A 213 -49.11 23.13 23.16
N TYR A 214 -48.28 24.01 22.61
CA TYR A 214 -48.30 25.45 22.86
C TYR A 214 -48.96 26.25 21.72
N ARG A 215 -49.82 25.62 20.91
CA ARG A 215 -50.53 26.34 19.86
C ARG A 215 -51.43 27.42 20.48
N ASN A 216 -51.31 28.66 20.01
CA ASN A 216 -52.25 29.70 20.37
C ASN A 216 -53.64 29.39 19.78
N PRO A 217 -54.74 29.69 20.49
CA PRO A 217 -56.06 29.64 19.89
C PRO A 217 -56.12 30.60 18.68
N PRO A 218 -56.88 30.26 17.64
CA PRO A 218 -57.01 31.12 16.47
C PRO A 218 -57.52 32.51 16.90
N ALA A 219 -56.91 33.56 16.34
CA ALA A 219 -57.32 34.93 16.61
C ALA A 219 -58.82 35.10 16.27
N SER A 220 -59.55 35.86 17.10
CA SER A 220 -60.95 36.18 16.85
C SER A 220 -61.09 36.89 15.50
N GLY A 221 -61.76 36.23 14.54
CA GLY A 221 -61.92 36.73 13.17
C GLY A 221 -60.94 36.14 12.13
N ALA A 222 -60.11 35.17 12.49
CA ALA A 222 -59.25 34.50 11.52
C ALA A 222 -60.09 33.79 10.43
N PRO A 223 -59.80 34.01 9.12
CA PRO A 223 -60.50 33.32 8.04
C PRO A 223 -60.36 31.80 8.21
N ALA A 224 -61.41 31.05 7.88
CA ALA A 224 -61.41 29.61 8.01
C ALA A 224 -60.22 29.01 7.23
N GLY A 225 -59.22 28.52 7.97
CA GLY A 225 -57.97 28.01 7.38
C GLY A 225 -58.23 26.90 6.36
N PHE A 226 -57.25 26.71 5.47
CA PHE A 226 -57.27 25.67 4.46
C PHE A 226 -57.59 24.31 5.09
N SER A 227 -58.72 23.72 4.71
CA SER A 227 -59.06 22.36 5.11
C SER A 227 -58.93 21.46 3.89
N LEU A 228 -58.05 20.47 3.98
CA LEU A 228 -57.82 19.47 2.94
C LEU A 228 -59.11 18.79 2.48
N ARG A 229 -60.07 18.58 3.40
CA ARG A 229 -61.38 17.97 3.08
C ARG A 229 -62.24 18.86 2.17
N ARG A 230 -62.43 20.14 2.51
CA ARG A 230 -63.19 21.07 1.66
C ARG A 230 -62.57 21.25 0.29
N TRP A 231 -61.24 21.28 0.19
CA TRP A 231 -60.54 21.34 -1.09
C TRP A 231 -60.80 20.08 -1.94
N TRP A 232 -60.72 18.89 -1.33
CA TRP A 232 -61.00 17.63 -2.02
C TRP A 232 -62.45 17.52 -2.48
N ASP A 233 -63.41 17.95 -1.66
CA ASP A 233 -64.83 17.96 -2.01
C ASP A 233 -65.11 18.93 -3.17
N GLN A 234 -64.43 20.07 -3.21
CA GLN A 234 -64.58 21.04 -4.29
C GLN A 234 -64.01 20.52 -5.63
N VAL A 235 -62.80 19.92 -5.61
CA VAL A 235 -62.22 19.29 -6.81
C VAL A 235 -63.10 18.15 -7.35
N LYS A 236 -63.82 17.44 -6.48
CA LYS A 236 -64.73 16.36 -6.88
C LYS A 236 -66.05 16.87 -7.48
N ASN A 237 -66.52 18.03 -7.05
CA ASN A 237 -67.79 18.60 -7.50
C ASN A 237 -67.66 19.47 -8.76
N ASP A 238 -66.44 19.92 -9.08
CA ASP A 238 -66.11 20.70 -10.28
C ASP A 238 -65.64 19.82 -11.47
N ALA A 239 -65.76 18.48 -11.36
CA ALA A 239 -65.46 17.49 -12.40
C ALA A 239 -66.75 16.79 -12.87
#